data_AF-A0A0G0JCV5-F1
#
_entry.id   AF-A0A0G0JCV5-F1
#
_cell.length_a   1.000
_cell.length_b   1.000
_cell.length_c   1.000
_cell.angle_alpha   90.00
_cell.angle_beta   90.00
_cell.angle_gamma   90.00
#
_symmetry.space_group_name_H-M   'P 1'
#
loop_
_entity.id
_entity.type
_entity.pdbx_description
1 polymer ?
#
loop_
_entity_poly.entity_id
_entity_poly.type
_entity_poly.pdbx_seq_one_letter_code
_entity_poly.pdbx_strand_id
1 'polypeptide(L)'
;MIKINNWSVGGNNNPYIPPECRTLHLSGIVFNHPKIADGAQVTTSAIIDAKKRIVYTTSGSIYILGKISKSYRKYLHDIRPNWNWRIPITIIR
;
A
#
# COMPACT_ATOMS: atom_id res chain seq x y z
N MET A 1 15.81 -1.71 -4.44
CA MET A 1 14.35 -1.89 -4.27
C MET A 1 13.89 -1.02 -3.12
N ILE A 2 12.79 -0.29 -3.31
CA ILE A 2 12.28 0.65 -2.32
C ILE A 2 11.56 -0.14 -1.24
N LYS A 3 11.83 0.13 0.03
CA LYS A 3 11.16 -0.54 1.16
C LYS A 3 10.17 0.41 1.80
N ILE A 4 8.99 -0.10 2.16
CA ILE A 4 7.99 0.69 2.88
C ILE A 4 7.57 -0.01 4.17
N ASN A 5 7.76 0.66 5.29
CA ASN A 5 7.38 0.23 6.63
C ASN A 5 6.17 1.02 7.12
N ASN A 6 5.58 0.56 8.22
CA ASN A 6 4.35 1.12 8.78
C ASN A 6 3.27 1.31 7.71
N TRP A 7 3.17 0.34 6.80
CA TRP A 7 2.39 0.51 5.58
C TRP A 7 0.92 0.21 5.80
N SER A 8 0.08 0.85 5.00
CA SER A 8 -1.36 0.62 4.88
C SER A 8 -1.81 0.80 3.43
N VAL A 9 -2.90 0.13 3.06
CA VAL A 9 -3.55 0.34 1.75
C VAL A 9 -4.84 1.10 1.96
N GLY A 10 -5.04 2.15 1.17
CA GLY A 10 -6.25 2.97 1.20
C GLY A 10 -6.61 3.45 -0.20
N GLY A 11 -7.90 3.65 -0.44
CA GLY A 11 -8.38 4.31 -1.65
C GLY A 11 -8.29 5.83 -1.53
N ASN A 12 -8.34 6.53 -2.67
CA ASN A 12 -8.56 7.97 -2.67
C ASN A 12 -9.95 8.27 -2.08
N ASN A 13 -10.01 8.96 -0.94
CA ASN A 13 -11.26 9.30 -0.25
C ASN A 13 -11.90 10.60 -0.79
N ASN A 14 -11.58 10.98 -2.02
CA ASN A 14 -12.15 12.16 -2.66
C ASN A 14 -13.65 11.94 -2.92
N PRO A 15 -14.56 12.72 -2.30
CA PRO A 15 -16.01 12.57 -2.46
C PRO A 15 -16.49 12.90 -3.89
N TYR A 16 -15.67 13.61 -4.67
CA TYR A 16 -15.97 13.93 -6.07
C TYR A 16 -15.52 12.85 -7.06
N ILE A 17 -14.91 11.76 -6.57
CA ILE A 17 -14.52 10.62 -7.41
C ILE A 17 -15.53 9.48 -7.20
N PRO A 18 -16.16 9.00 -8.30
CA PRO A 18 -17.03 7.84 -8.26
C PRO A 18 -16.34 6.63 -7.62
N PRO A 19 -17.05 5.79 -6.84
CA PRO A 19 -16.45 4.64 -6.16
C PRO A 19 -15.70 3.70 -7.13
N GLU A 20 -16.18 3.52 -8.35
CA GLU A 20 -15.59 2.72 -9.41
C GLU A 20 -14.27 3.30 -9.96
N CYS A 21 -14.07 4.62 -9.85
CA CYS A 21 -12.83 5.28 -10.25
C CYS A 21 -11.81 5.38 -9.10
N ARG A 22 -12.16 4.93 -7.89
CA ARG A 22 -11.24 4.98 -6.75
C ARG A 22 -10.17 3.92 -6.90
N THR A 23 -8.94 4.36 -7.08
CA THR A 23 -7.77 3.49 -7.14
C THR A 23 -7.19 3.26 -5.74
N LEU A 24 -6.57 2.10 -5.55
CA LEU A 24 -5.88 1.76 -4.31
C LEU A 24 -4.47 2.35 -4.32
N HIS A 25 -4.07 2.95 -3.22
CA HIS A 25 -2.75 3.52 -3.01
C HIS A 25 -2.07 2.86 -1.80
N LEU A 26 -0.74 2.80 -1.83
CA LEU A 26 0.06 2.36 -0.71
C LEU A 26 0.55 3.58 0.07
N SER A 27 0.39 3.58 1.38
CA SER A 27 0.88 4.65 2.26
C SER A 27 1.81 4.07 3.32
N GLY A 28 2.82 4.83 3.75
CA GLY A 28 3.74 4.41 4.80
C GLY A 28 5.06 5.16 4.79
N ILE A 29 6.03 4.63 5.55
CA ILE A 29 7.37 5.18 5.73
C ILE A 29 8.32 4.53 4.75
N VAL A 30 8.90 5.28 3.82
CA VAL A 30 9.81 4.75 2.79
C VAL A 30 11.28 4.78 3.20
N PHE A 31 12.02 3.84 2.62
CA PHE A 31 13.47 3.69 2.73
C PHE A 31 14.05 3.25 1.38
N ASN A 32 15.30 3.64 1.11
CA ASN A 32 16.02 3.40 -0.15
C ASN A 32 15.30 3.98 -1.38
N HIS A 33 14.66 5.14 -1.24
CA HIS A 33 14.02 5.81 -2.37
C HIS A 33 15.02 6.78 -3.03
N PRO A 34 15.20 6.77 -4.36
CA PRO A 34 16.24 7.58 -5.02
C PRO A 34 16.02 9.10 -4.92
N LYS A 35 14.79 9.52 -4.66
CA LYS A 35 14.38 10.95 -4.62
C LYS A 35 13.78 11.40 -3.29
N ILE A 36 13.56 10.47 -2.35
CA ILE A 36 12.82 10.76 -1.12
C ILE A 36 13.71 10.32 0.04
N ALA A 37 13.82 11.18 1.05
CA ALA A 37 14.60 10.88 2.23
C ALA A 37 14.07 9.63 2.95
N ASP A 38 14.99 8.83 3.45
CA ASP A 38 14.65 7.68 4.28
C ASP A 38 13.92 8.13 5.54
N GLY A 39 12.86 7.40 5.90
CA GLY A 39 12.00 7.76 7.03
C GLY A 39 10.86 8.72 6.67
N ALA A 40 10.77 9.20 5.43
CA ALA A 40 9.67 10.05 5.01
C ALA A 40 8.34 9.26 4.92
N GLN A 41 7.27 9.89 5.40
CA GLN A 41 5.89 9.42 5.19
C GLN A 41 5.45 9.77 3.77
N VAL A 42 4.99 8.78 3.01
CA VAL A 42 4.55 8.98 1.62
C VAL A 42 3.26 8.21 1.32
N THR A 43 2.57 8.70 0.29
CA THR A 43 1.51 7.98 -0.41
C THR A 43 1.96 7.75 -1.84
N THR A 44 2.00 6.48 -2.26
CA THR A 44 2.45 6.11 -3.60
C THR A 44 1.38 6.43 -4.64
N SER A 45 1.77 6.37 -5.91
CA SER A 45 0.82 6.25 -7.02
C SER A 45 -0.05 4.97 -6.89
N ALA A 46 -1.07 4.86 -7.73
CA ALA A 46 -2.01 3.74 -7.70
C ALA A 46 -1.30 2.39 -7.85
N ILE A 47 -1.76 1.40 -7.09
CA ILE A 47 -1.30 0.02 -7.11
C ILE A 47 -1.91 -0.65 -8.35
N ILE A 48 -1.06 -1.18 -9.24
CA ILE A 48 -1.49 -1.87 -10.47
C ILE A 48 -1.43 -3.40 -10.35
N ASP A 49 -0.51 -3.89 -9.52
CA ASP A 49 -0.28 -5.31 -9.26
C ASP A 49 0.39 -5.50 -7.89
N ALA A 50 0.15 -6.65 -7.27
CA ALA A 50 0.78 -7.04 -6.03
C ALA A 50 1.11 -8.54 -6.06
N LYS A 51 2.39 -8.88 -5.92
CA LYS A 51 2.88 -10.26 -5.88
C LYS A 51 3.51 -10.53 -4.53
N LYS A 52 2.82 -11.29 -3.68
CA LYS A 52 3.22 -11.54 -2.29
C LYS A 52 3.43 -10.20 -1.57
N ARG A 53 4.68 -9.84 -1.26
CA ARG A 53 5.07 -8.63 -0.54
C ARG A 53 5.71 -7.58 -1.43
N ILE A 54 5.58 -7.72 -2.75
CA ILE A 54 6.09 -6.81 -3.76
C ILE A 54 4.90 -6.11 -4.40
N VAL A 55 4.93 -4.78 -4.44
CA VAL A 55 3.87 -3.94 -4.98
C VAL A 55 4.39 -3.16 -6.18
N TYR A 56 3.63 -3.19 -7.25
CA TYR A 56 3.88 -2.45 -8.48
C TYR A 56 2.92 -1.27 -8.55
N THR A 57 3.46 -0.09 -8.84
CA THR A 57 2.69 1.15 -8.92
C THR A 57 2.64 1.68 -10.35
N THR A 58 1.65 2.50 -10.68
CA THR A 58 1.49 3.11 -12.01
C THR A 58 2.69 3.96 -12.44
N SER A 59 3.45 4.51 -11.50
CA SER A 59 4.67 5.29 -11.78
C SER A 59 5.89 4.43 -12.16
N GLY A 60 5.74 3.10 -12.20
CA GLY A 60 6.84 2.16 -12.45
C GLY A 60 7.69 1.86 -11.22
N SER A 61 7.40 2.46 -10.07
CA SER A 61 8.12 2.17 -8.83
C SER A 61 7.69 0.83 -8.22
N ILE A 62 8.66 0.09 -7.71
CA ILE A 62 8.48 -1.23 -7.09
C ILE A 62 8.80 -1.13 -5.60
N TYR A 63 7.82 -1.49 -4.77
CA TYR A 63 7.90 -1.41 -3.32
C TYR A 63 7.91 -2.80 -2.69
N ILE A 64 8.78 -2.99 -1.69
CA ILE A 64 8.78 -4.16 -0.81
C ILE A 64 8.08 -3.78 0.50
N LEU A 65 7.05 -4.55 0.84
CA LEU A 65 6.30 -4.38 2.08
C LEU A 65 7.12 -4.88 3.28
N GLY A 66 7.49 -3.95 4.15
CA GLY A 66 8.10 -4.20 5.45
C GLY A 66 7.05 -4.38 6.55
N LYS A 67 7.27 -3.77 7.71
CA LYS A 67 6.34 -3.90 8.84
C LYS A 67 5.00 -3.24 8.51
N ILE A 68 3.89 -3.94 8.72
CA ILE A 68 2.53 -3.37 8.56
C ILE A 68 2.26 -2.35 9.67
N SER A 69 1.44 -1.32 9.38
CA SER A 69 0.96 -0.41 10.41
C SER A 69 0.13 -1.13 11.47
N LYS A 70 0.31 -0.76 12.75
CA LYS A 70 -0.46 -1.33 13.88
C LYS A 70 -1.95 -1.04 13.73
N SER A 71 -2.32 0.18 13.36
CA SER A 71 -3.72 0.58 13.18
C SER A 71 -4.35 -0.16 12.01
N TYR A 72 -3.63 -0.28 10.90
CA TYR A 72 -4.11 -0.99 9.72
C TYR A 72 -4.26 -2.50 9.97
N ARG A 73 -3.33 -3.11 10.73
CA ARG A 73 -3.46 -4.50 11.15
C ARG A 73 -4.72 -4.73 12.00
N LYS A 74 -5.03 -3.81 12.92
CA LYS A 74 -6.26 -3.89 13.74
C LYS A 74 -7.51 -3.80 12.88
N TYR A 75 -7.54 -2.85 11.94
CA TYR A 75 -8.61 -2.70 10.95
C TYR A 75 -8.82 -3.97 10.10
N LEU A 76 -7.73 -4.57 9.61
CA LEU A 76 -7.81 -5.81 8.83
C LEU A 76 -8.32 -6.99 9.65
N HIS A 77 -7.94 -7.09 10.92
CA HIS A 77 -8.44 -8.15 11.80
C HIS A 77 -9.96 -8.06 11.99
N ASP A 78 -10.50 -6.85 12.04
CA ASP A 78 -11.92 -6.59 12.23
C ASP A 78 -12.75 -6.92 10.96
N ILE A 79 -12.26 -6.48 9.80
CA ILE A 79 -13.03 -6.53 8.54
C ILE A 79 -12.70 -7.78 7.70
N ARG A 80 -11.49 -8.32 7.86
CA ARG A 80 -10.98 -9.47 7.10
C ARG A 80 -10.30 -10.47 8.04
N PRO A 81 -11.06 -11.24 8.83
CA PRO A 81 -10.50 -12.24 9.77
C PRO A 81 -9.61 -13.29 9.07
N ASN A 82 -9.87 -13.60 7.79
CA ASN A 82 -9.08 -14.54 6.99
C ASN A 82 -7.90 -13.89 6.24
N TRP A 83 -7.50 -12.68 6.61
CA TRP A 83 -6.42 -11.97 5.93
C TRP A 83 -5.06 -12.67 6.11
N ASN A 84 -4.36 -12.91 5.00
CA ASN A 84 -3.07 -13.59 4.99
C ASN A 84 -1.91 -12.59 4.85
N TRP A 85 -1.06 -12.49 5.88
CA TRP A 85 0.08 -11.57 5.88
C TRP A 85 1.17 -11.89 4.83
N ARG A 86 1.18 -13.11 4.27
CA ARG A 86 2.09 -13.51 3.18
C ARG A 86 1.61 -13.04 1.81
N ILE A 87 0.31 -12.86 1.64
CA ILE A 87 -0.34 -12.29 0.45
C ILE A 87 -1.24 -11.13 0.91
N PRO A 88 -0.61 -10.03 1.39
CA PRO A 88 -1.31 -8.95 2.08
C PRO A 88 -2.29 -8.15 1.22
N ILE A 89 -2.07 -8.10 -0.09
CA ILE A 89 -2.83 -7.27 -1.03
C ILE A 89 -3.32 -8.17 -2.15
N THR A 90 -4.63 -8.14 -2.38
CA THR A 90 -5.30 -8.80 -3.50
C THR A 90 -6.00 -7.72 -4.31
N ILE A 91 -5.63 -7.62 -5.59
CA ILE A 91 -6.29 -6.71 -6.52
C ILE A 91 -7.35 -7.53 -7.25
N ILE A 92 -8.61 -7.10 -7.11
CA ILE A 92 -9.72 -7.66 -7.87
C ILE A 92 -9.81 -6.77 -9.12
N ARG A 93 -9.53 -7.34 -10.29
CA ARG A 93 -9.71 -6.68 -11.58
C ARG A 93 -11.10 -6.95 -12.12
#